data_AF-A0A7I4XUT7-F1
#
_entry.id   AF-A0A7I4XUT7-F1
#
_cell.length_a   1.000
_cell.length_b   1.000
_cell.length_c   1.000
_cell.angle_alpha   90.00
_cell.angle_beta   90.00
_cell.angle_gamma   90.00
#
_symmetry.space_group_name_H-M   'P 1'
#
loop_
_entity.id
_entity.type
_entity.pdbx_description
1 polymer ?
#
loop_
_entity_poly.entity_id
_entity_poly.type
_entity_poly.pdbx_seq_one_letter_code
_entity_poly.pdbx_strand_id
1 'polypeptide(L)'
;MGEYLRYVALPDVSLRFVESKLTGEAKAQYEGLAKTQKRNFHTLVNGKKEMCREETCNKKIIALGELKRLQKPETLSVGDFCVELERLTRRAYPQLEDRTLSVIHADYLYDQLSHWDESCYLQEALEGPGSVMYERLKDAAMRVERKNLAFENCARSKPPSSP
;
A
#
# COMPACT_ATOMS: atom_id res chain seq x y z
N MET A 1 -4.68 -34.19 -3.43
CA MET A 1 -3.79 -33.93 -2.27
C MET A 1 -3.77 -32.44 -2.02
N GLY A 2 -4.53 -31.98 -1.05
CA GLY A 2 -4.63 -30.56 -0.72
C GLY A 2 -4.91 -30.43 0.77
N GLU A 3 -3.88 -30.47 1.59
CA GLU A 3 -3.97 -30.09 2.99
C GLU A 3 -3.98 -28.57 3.05
N TYR A 4 -5.19 -28.00 3.02
CA TYR A 4 -5.41 -26.66 3.54
C TYR A 4 -5.15 -26.72 5.04
N LEU A 5 -3.96 -26.27 5.44
CA LEU A 5 -3.60 -25.94 6.82
C LEU A 5 -4.67 -25.01 7.40
N ARG A 6 -5.68 -25.60 8.04
CA ARG A 6 -6.44 -24.94 9.10
C ARG A 6 -5.43 -24.67 10.21
N TYR A 7 -4.87 -23.46 10.22
CA TYR A 7 -4.35 -22.86 11.45
C TYR A 7 -5.55 -22.65 12.38
N VAL A 8 -5.97 -23.73 13.05
CA VAL A 8 -6.73 -23.61 14.29
C VAL A 8 -5.74 -22.99 15.26
N ALA A 9 -5.86 -21.68 15.51
CA ALA A 9 -5.14 -21.04 16.59
C ALA A 9 -5.36 -21.90 17.85
N LEU A 10 -4.29 -22.51 18.36
CA LEU A 10 -4.34 -23.31 19.58
C LEU A 10 -5.02 -22.44 20.65
N PRO A 11 -6.18 -22.85 21.20
CA PRO A 11 -7.02 -22.01 22.06
C PRO A 11 -6.28 -21.38 23.25
N ASP A 12 -5.20 -22.01 23.71
CA ASP A 12 -4.44 -21.66 24.91
C ASP A 12 -3.64 -20.35 24.76
N VAL A 13 -3.08 -20.07 23.58
CA VAL A 13 -2.22 -18.89 23.36
C VAL A 13 -3.06 -17.59 23.29
N SER A 14 -4.27 -17.67 22.73
CA SER A 14 -5.20 -16.53 22.66
C SER A 14 -5.76 -16.18 24.05
N LEU A 15 -5.89 -17.18 24.93
CA LEU A 15 -6.42 -17.08 26.29
C LEU A 15 -5.49 -16.26 27.20
N ARG A 16 -4.21 -16.65 27.24
CA ARG A 16 -3.18 -15.94 28.02
C ARG A 16 -2.95 -14.52 27.52
N PHE A 17 -3.05 -14.29 26.22
CA PHE A 17 -2.93 -12.94 25.65
C PHE A 17 -4.06 -12.02 26.14
N VAL A 18 -5.31 -12.46 26.09
CA VAL A 18 -6.46 -11.65 26.57
C VAL A 18 -6.34 -11.38 28.07
N GLU A 19 -6.03 -12.40 28.86
CA GLU A 19 -5.80 -12.25 30.30
C GLU A 19 -4.67 -11.28 30.62
N SER A 20 -3.59 -11.28 29.82
CA SER A 20 -2.47 -10.34 29.98
C SER A 20 -2.82 -8.87 29.69
N LYS A 21 -3.90 -8.62 28.95
CA LYS A 21 -4.39 -7.26 28.64
C LYS A 21 -5.41 -6.74 29.65
N LEU A 22 -5.98 -7.61 30.49
CA LEU A 22 -6.88 -7.22 31.56
C LEU A 22 -6.07 -6.71 32.75
N THR A 23 -6.43 -5.54 33.27
CA THR A 23 -5.76 -4.92 34.41
C THR A 23 -6.80 -4.38 35.40
N GLY A 24 -6.38 -4.17 36.65
CA GLY A 24 -7.22 -3.61 37.70
C GLY A 24 -8.55 -4.34 37.89
N GLU A 25 -9.63 -3.57 37.95
CA GLU A 25 -10.98 -4.07 38.19
C GLU A 25 -11.48 -5.04 37.11
N ALA A 26 -11.12 -4.82 35.84
CA ALA A 26 -11.49 -5.71 34.74
C ALA A 26 -10.88 -7.10 34.88
N LYS A 27 -9.67 -7.20 35.43
CA LYS A 27 -9.01 -8.48 35.72
C LYS A 27 -9.71 -9.20 36.87
N ALA A 28 -10.00 -8.49 37.96
CA ALA A 28 -10.70 -9.06 39.12
C ALA A 28 -12.10 -9.59 38.76
N GLN A 29 -12.85 -8.83 37.96
CA GLN A 29 -14.16 -9.26 37.46
C GLN A 29 -14.05 -10.48 36.55
N TYR A 30 -13.08 -10.50 35.62
CA TYR A 30 -12.86 -11.65 34.74
C TYR A 30 -12.48 -12.91 35.52
N GLU A 31 -11.57 -12.79 36.50
CA GLU A 31 -11.12 -13.91 37.33
C GLU A 31 -12.25 -14.50 38.17
N GLY A 32 -13.20 -13.67 38.64
CA GLY A 32 -14.39 -14.08 39.38
C GLY A 32 -15.46 -14.81 38.56
N LEU A 33 -15.36 -14.81 37.22
CA LEU A 33 -16.31 -15.52 36.35
C LEU A 33 -16.20 -17.05 36.48
N ALA A 34 -17.35 -17.72 36.36
CA ALA A 34 -17.38 -19.18 36.26
C ALA A 34 -16.67 -19.67 34.98
N LYS A 35 -16.13 -20.89 34.98
CA LYS A 35 -15.41 -21.47 33.83
C LYS A 35 -16.20 -21.39 32.50
N THR A 36 -17.50 -21.65 32.55
CA THR A 36 -18.39 -21.57 31.38
C THR A 36 -18.50 -20.15 30.85
N GLN A 37 -18.58 -19.15 31.72
CA GLN A 37 -18.65 -17.73 31.34
C GLN A 37 -17.32 -17.26 30.73
N LYS A 38 -16.17 -17.66 31.31
CA LYS A 38 -14.84 -17.41 30.73
C LYS A 38 -14.70 -18.00 29.33
N ARG A 39 -15.18 -19.23 29.14
CA ARG A 39 -15.21 -19.89 27.81
C ARG A 39 -16.06 -19.12 26.81
N ASN A 40 -17.26 -18.69 27.20
CA ASN A 40 -18.16 -17.91 26.33
C ASN A 40 -17.54 -16.56 25.94
N PHE A 41 -16.95 -15.84 26.89
CA PHE A 41 -16.24 -14.59 26.63
C PHE A 41 -15.09 -14.79 25.63
N HIS A 42 -14.30 -15.85 25.78
CA HIS A 42 -13.23 -16.18 24.84
C HIS A 42 -13.75 -16.52 23.45
N THR A 43 -14.82 -17.32 23.35
CA THR A 43 -15.48 -17.60 22.06
C THR A 43 -15.90 -16.30 21.37
N LEU A 44 -16.48 -15.35 22.12
CA LEU A 44 -16.87 -14.05 21.59
C LEU A 44 -15.66 -13.22 21.12
N VAL A 45 -14.59 -13.15 21.92
CA VAL A 45 -13.37 -12.40 21.56
C VAL A 45 -12.70 -12.98 20.33
N ASN A 46 -12.60 -14.31 20.22
CA ASN A 46 -12.05 -14.95 19.03
C ASN A 46 -12.94 -14.73 17.81
N GLY A 47 -14.27 -14.82 17.95
CA GLY A 47 -15.18 -14.46 16.86
C GLY A 47 -14.96 -13.03 16.38
N LYS A 48 -14.78 -12.07 17.30
CA LYS A 48 -14.43 -10.69 16.94
C LYS A 48 -13.06 -10.55 16.28
N LYS A 49 -12.05 -11.30 16.72
CA LYS A 49 -10.72 -11.30 16.09
C LYS A 49 -10.78 -11.81 14.65
N GLU A 50 -11.52 -12.89 14.40
CA GLU A 50 -11.70 -13.42 13.04
C GLU A 50 -12.44 -12.43 12.14
N MET A 51 -13.54 -11.82 12.60
CA MET A 51 -14.22 -10.76 11.82
C MET A 51 -13.27 -9.59 11.50
N CYS A 52 -12.45 -9.15 12.48
CA CYS A 52 -11.48 -8.08 12.25
C CYS A 52 -10.39 -8.47 11.24
N ARG A 53 -9.96 -9.74 11.26
CA ARG A 53 -9.02 -10.29 10.26
C ARG A 53 -9.65 -10.31 8.87
N GLU A 54 -10.89 -10.79 8.76
CA GLU A 54 -11.65 -10.80 7.51
C GLU A 54 -11.83 -9.39 6.95
N GLU A 55 -12.22 -8.42 7.79
CA GLU A 55 -12.30 -7.01 7.40
C GLU A 55 -10.96 -6.48 6.88
N THR A 56 -9.85 -6.84 7.52
CA THR A 56 -8.51 -6.45 7.08
C THR A 56 -8.15 -7.07 5.74
N CYS A 57 -8.44 -8.36 5.55
CA CYS A 57 -8.25 -9.06 4.28
C CYS A 57 -9.11 -8.44 3.16
N ASN A 58 -10.37 -8.12 3.44
CA ASN A 58 -11.27 -7.45 2.50
C ASN A 58 -10.71 -6.08 2.07
N LYS A 59 -10.23 -5.27 3.04
CA LYS A 59 -9.58 -3.98 2.75
C LYS A 59 -8.34 -4.14 1.87
N LYS A 60 -7.53 -5.17 2.10
CA LYS A 60 -6.36 -5.48 1.25
C LYS A 60 -6.78 -5.87 -0.17
N ILE A 61 -7.77 -6.74 -0.33
CA ILE A 61 -8.27 -7.17 -1.64
C ILE A 61 -8.80 -5.97 -2.44
N ILE A 62 -9.55 -5.08 -1.80
CA ILE A 62 -10.05 -3.85 -2.43
C ILE A 62 -8.88 -2.97 -2.87
N ALA A 63 -7.91 -2.72 -1.99
CA ALA A 63 -6.75 -1.89 -2.31
C ALA A 63 -5.88 -2.49 -3.43
N LEU A 64 -5.72 -3.81 -3.46
CA LEU A 64 -5.05 -4.52 -4.56
C LEU A 64 -5.82 -4.35 -5.88
N GLY A 65 -7.15 -4.41 -5.84
CA GLY A 65 -8.00 -4.15 -7.01
C GLY A 65 -7.86 -2.72 -7.53
N GLU A 66 -7.87 -1.73 -6.63
CA GLU A 66 -7.62 -0.32 -6.95
C GLU A 66 -6.22 -0.13 -7.56
N LEU A 67 -5.18 -0.68 -6.93
CA LEU A 67 -3.80 -0.59 -7.38
C LEU A 67 -3.59 -1.21 -8.77
N LYS A 68 -4.21 -2.36 -9.07
CA LYS A 68 -4.15 -2.99 -10.40
C LYS A 68 -4.78 -2.16 -11.50
N ARG A 69 -5.74 -1.29 -11.17
CA ARG A 69 -6.41 -0.41 -12.13
C ARG A 69 -5.83 1.01 -12.12
N LEU A 70 -4.86 1.28 -11.24
CA LEU A 70 -4.20 2.56 -11.18
C LEU A 70 -3.44 2.77 -12.50
N GLN A 71 -3.75 3.88 -13.16
CA GLN A 71 -3.05 4.34 -14.35
C GLN A 71 -2.76 5.83 -14.14
N LYS A 72 -1.79 6.38 -14.86
CA LYS A 72 -1.55 7.83 -14.90
C LYS A 72 -2.28 8.42 -16.12
N PRO A 73 -3.43 9.11 -15.95
CA PRO A 73 -4.00 9.89 -17.03
C PRO A 73 -3.04 11.00 -17.49
N GLU A 74 -3.14 11.41 -18.75
CA GLU A 74 -2.37 12.54 -19.28
C GLU A 74 -2.63 13.84 -18.50
N THR A 75 -3.84 14.02 -17.99
CA THR A 75 -4.25 15.20 -17.21
C THR A 75 -3.75 15.21 -15.77
N LEU A 76 -3.30 14.07 -15.25
CA LEU A 76 -2.83 13.94 -13.87
C LEU A 76 -1.32 14.17 -13.84
N SER A 77 -0.84 14.99 -12.91
CA SER A 77 0.61 15.20 -12.75
C SER A 77 1.31 13.92 -12.28
N VAL A 78 2.60 13.77 -12.60
CA VAL A 78 3.45 12.69 -12.07
C VAL A 78 3.43 12.70 -10.53
N GLY A 79 3.45 13.89 -9.92
CA GLY A 79 3.44 14.06 -8.48
C GLY A 79 2.16 13.51 -7.84
N ASP A 80 1.00 13.87 -8.37
CA ASP A 80 -0.30 13.41 -7.86
C ASP A 80 -0.48 11.90 -8.05
N PHE A 81 -0.04 11.38 -9.20
CA PHE A 81 -0.01 9.94 -9.45
C PHE A 81 0.82 9.19 -8.40
N CYS A 82 2.01 9.71 -8.07
CA CYS A 82 2.89 9.12 -7.05
C CYS A 82 2.24 9.11 -5.67
N VAL A 83 1.54 10.18 -5.27
CA VAL A 83 0.82 10.23 -4.00
C VAL A 83 -0.25 9.13 -3.93
N GLU A 84 -1.02 8.93 -5.00
CA GLU A 84 -2.03 7.87 -5.04
C GLU A 84 -1.42 6.47 -5.07
N LEU A 85 -0.30 6.28 -5.80
CA LEU A 85 0.45 5.03 -5.81
C LEU A 85 0.97 4.66 -4.41
N GLU A 86 1.62 5.59 -3.72
CA GLU A 86 2.13 5.42 -2.35
C GLU A 86 0.99 5.09 -1.37
N ARG A 87 -0.14 5.78 -1.49
CA ARG A 87 -1.33 5.54 -0.65
C ARG A 87 -1.93 4.15 -0.89
N LEU A 88 -2.09 3.73 -2.14
CA LEU A 88 -2.70 2.45 -2.50
C LEU A 88 -1.80 1.27 -2.14
N THR A 89 -0.50 1.37 -2.42
CA THR A 89 0.48 0.33 -2.06
C THR A 89 0.58 0.13 -0.56
N ARG A 90 0.53 1.19 0.26
CA ARG A 90 0.46 1.09 1.73
C ARG A 90 -0.77 0.33 2.22
N ARG A 91 -1.92 0.54 1.56
CA ARG A 91 -3.17 -0.18 1.89
C ARG A 91 -3.17 -1.63 1.41
N ALA A 92 -2.60 -1.88 0.24
CA ALA A 92 -2.51 -3.20 -0.37
C ALA A 92 -1.50 -4.11 0.36
N TYR A 93 -0.38 -3.51 0.81
CA TYR A 93 0.75 -4.22 1.38
C TYR A 93 1.21 -3.63 2.73
N PRO A 94 0.34 -3.55 3.75
CA PRO A 94 0.67 -2.90 5.03
C PRO A 94 1.79 -3.59 5.82
N GLN A 95 2.16 -4.82 5.44
CA GLN A 95 3.23 -5.61 6.06
C GLN A 95 4.60 -5.41 5.41
N LEU A 96 4.68 -4.76 4.24
CA LEU A 96 5.94 -4.58 3.53
C LEU A 96 6.72 -3.38 4.05
N GLU A 97 8.03 -3.52 4.13
CA GLU A 97 8.95 -2.46 4.51
C GLU A 97 9.09 -1.42 3.39
N ASP A 98 9.49 -0.20 3.77
CA ASP A 98 9.62 0.94 2.86
C ASP A 98 10.58 0.68 1.70
N ARG A 99 11.66 -0.09 1.93
CA ARG A 99 12.59 -0.49 0.86
C ARG A 99 11.93 -1.38 -0.19
N THR A 100 11.09 -2.31 0.23
CA THR A 100 10.35 -3.19 -0.70
C THR A 100 9.27 -2.40 -1.44
N LEU A 101 8.58 -1.50 -0.74
CA LEU A 101 7.60 -0.61 -1.36
C LEU A 101 8.25 0.31 -2.40
N SER A 102 9.46 0.82 -2.15
CA SER A 102 10.22 1.63 -3.11
C SER A 102 10.43 0.91 -4.45
N VAL A 103 10.74 -0.39 -4.44
CA VAL A 103 10.86 -1.18 -5.68
C VAL A 103 9.53 -1.29 -6.41
N ILE A 104 8.44 -1.57 -5.68
CA ILE A 104 7.09 -1.66 -6.25
C ILE A 104 6.66 -0.30 -6.84
N HIS A 105 6.95 0.80 -6.15
CA HIS A 105 6.64 2.14 -6.62
C HIS A 105 7.40 2.48 -7.90
N ALA A 106 8.69 2.13 -7.95
CA ALA A 106 9.53 2.37 -9.12
C ALA A 106 9.04 1.57 -10.33
N ASP A 107 8.67 0.30 -10.15
CA ASP A 107 8.11 -0.56 -11.18
C ASP A 107 6.82 0.03 -11.77
N TYR A 108 5.85 0.38 -10.92
CA TYR A 108 4.60 1.02 -11.34
C TYR A 108 4.83 2.36 -12.03
N LEU A 109 5.70 3.20 -11.48
CA LEU A 109 5.96 4.52 -12.06
C LEU A 109 6.65 4.39 -13.43
N TYR A 110 7.61 3.48 -13.56
CA TYR A 110 8.32 3.27 -14.82
C TYR A 110 7.39 2.69 -15.90
N ASP A 111 6.57 1.69 -15.57
CA ASP A 111 5.58 1.12 -16.49
C ASP A 111 4.70 2.21 -17.13
N GLN A 112 4.19 3.11 -16.28
CA GLN A 112 3.32 4.20 -16.70
C GLN A 112 4.01 5.29 -17.54
N LEU A 113 5.34 5.39 -17.50
CA LEU A 113 6.10 6.45 -18.17
C LEU A 113 7.07 5.94 -19.25
N SER A 114 7.18 4.62 -19.39
CA SER A 114 8.12 3.96 -20.31
C SER A 114 7.92 4.34 -21.78
N HIS A 115 6.70 4.78 -22.14
CA HIS A 115 6.34 5.22 -23.48
C HIS A 115 6.76 6.66 -23.79
N TRP A 116 7.26 7.42 -22.81
CA TRP A 116 7.74 8.79 -23.04
C TRP A 116 9.02 8.78 -23.89
N ASP A 117 9.16 9.75 -24.79
CA ASP A 117 10.33 9.91 -25.67
C ASP A 117 11.64 10.04 -24.86
N GLU A 118 11.55 10.60 -23.66
CA GLU A 118 12.65 10.78 -22.71
C GLU A 118 12.85 9.64 -21.70
N SER A 119 12.31 8.45 -21.97
CA SER A 119 12.39 7.29 -21.07
C SER A 119 13.83 6.86 -20.73
N CYS A 120 14.83 7.19 -21.56
CA CYS A 120 16.24 6.94 -21.25
C CYS A 120 16.69 7.59 -19.93
N TYR A 121 16.25 8.81 -19.63
CA TYR A 121 16.58 9.47 -18.35
C TYR A 121 15.91 8.79 -17.15
N LEU A 122 14.78 8.11 -17.38
CA LEU A 122 14.12 7.30 -16.36
C LEU A 122 14.91 6.00 -16.10
N GLN A 123 15.44 5.37 -17.15
CA GLN A 123 16.30 4.20 -17.04
C GLN A 123 17.60 4.53 -16.29
N GLU A 124 18.26 5.64 -16.62
CA GLU A 124 19.45 6.13 -15.90
C GLU A 124 19.17 6.35 -14.40
N ALA A 125 17.96 6.78 -14.04
CA ALA A 125 17.55 6.94 -12.66
C ALA A 125 17.42 5.59 -11.91
N LEU A 126 17.15 4.50 -12.61
CA LEU A 126 17.04 3.15 -12.05
C LEU A 126 18.40 2.47 -11.82
N GLU A 127 19.46 2.87 -12.53
CA GLU A 127 20.78 2.22 -12.46
C GLU A 127 21.56 2.45 -11.16
N GLY A 128 21.04 3.26 -10.23
CA GLY A 128 21.75 3.55 -8.97
C GLY A 128 21.27 2.74 -7.77
N PRO A 129 21.59 3.19 -6.55
CA PRO A 129 21.31 2.42 -5.34
C PRO A 129 19.81 2.19 -5.13
N GLY A 130 19.44 0.94 -4.89
CA GLY A 130 18.04 0.53 -4.66
C GLY A 130 17.33 1.26 -3.51
N SER A 131 18.08 1.77 -2.52
CA SER A 131 17.52 2.46 -1.34
C SER A 131 16.88 3.82 -1.64
N VAL A 132 17.22 4.44 -2.76
CA VAL A 132 16.71 5.75 -3.19
C VAL A 132 16.18 5.70 -4.64
N MET A 133 15.95 4.49 -5.15
CA MET A 133 15.60 4.25 -6.55
C MET A 133 14.28 4.95 -6.92
N TYR A 134 13.25 4.80 -6.09
CA TYR A 134 11.97 5.45 -6.33
C TYR A 134 12.07 6.97 -6.32
N GLU A 135 12.73 7.57 -5.33
CA GLU A 135 12.86 9.03 -5.23
C GLU A 135 13.61 9.61 -6.43
N ARG A 136 14.69 8.95 -6.88
CA ARG A 136 15.43 9.38 -8.08
C ARG A 136 14.58 9.29 -9.34
N LEU A 137 13.81 8.21 -9.48
CA LEU A 137 12.91 8.02 -10.63
C LEU A 137 11.79 9.07 -10.62
N LYS A 138 11.16 9.30 -9.46
CA LYS A 138 10.14 10.33 -9.26
C LYS A 138 10.65 11.72 -9.61
N ASP A 139 11.85 12.06 -9.16
CA ASP A 139 12.51 13.33 -9.50
C ASP A 139 12.81 13.46 -11.00
N ALA A 140 13.28 12.39 -11.64
CA ALA A 140 13.52 12.36 -13.08
C ALA A 140 12.22 12.54 -13.87
N ALA A 141 11.18 11.80 -13.51
CA ALA A 141 9.86 11.88 -14.12
C ALA A 141 9.26 13.29 -13.99
N MET A 142 9.32 13.90 -12.80
CA MET A 142 8.85 15.27 -12.61
C MET A 142 9.67 16.31 -13.40
N ARG A 143 10.98 16.08 -13.60
CA ARG A 143 11.80 16.94 -14.48
C ARG A 143 11.36 16.84 -15.94
N VAL A 144 11.13 15.63 -16.44
CA VAL A 144 10.64 15.40 -17.81
C VAL A 144 9.26 16.04 -17.99
N GLU A 145 8.33 15.83 -17.06
CA GLU A 145 7.00 16.45 -17.10
C GLU A 145 7.07 17.98 -17.20
N ARG A 146 7.89 18.62 -16.34
CA ARG A 146 8.10 20.08 -16.40
C ARG A 146 8.65 20.53 -17.74
N LYS A 147 9.60 19.78 -18.32
CA LYS A 147 10.18 20.09 -19.63
C LYS A 147 9.11 20.03 -20.73
N ASN A 148 8.27 19.00 -20.72
CA ASN A 148 7.23 18.80 -21.73
C ASN A 148 6.16 19.89 -21.63
N LEU A 149 5.72 20.25 -20.42
CA LEU A 149 4.83 21.38 -20.19
C LEU A 149 5.41 22.72 -20.68
N ALA A 150 6.71 22.95 -20.46
CA ALA A 150 7.39 24.15 -20.96
C ALA A 150 7.41 24.19 -22.49
N PHE A 151 7.70 23.05 -23.14
CA PHE A 151 7.70 22.94 -24.60
C PHE A 151 6.32 23.19 -25.20
N GLU A 152 5.27 22.60 -24.63
CA GLU A 152 3.88 22.83 -25.05
C GLU A 152 3.46 24.30 -24.90
N ASN A 153 3.83 24.93 -23.78
CA ASN A 153 3.58 26.35 -23.57
C ASN A 153 4.29 27.24 -24.61
N CYS A 154 5.55 26.94 -24.92
CA CYS A 154 6.28 27.64 -25.97
C CYS A 154 5.63 27.44 -27.35
N ALA A 155 5.20 26.22 -27.69
CA ALA A 155 4.52 25.94 -28.95
C ALA A 155 3.20 26.71 -29.08
N ARG A 156 2.41 26.80 -28.00
CA ARG A 156 1.16 27.59 -27.95
C ARG A 156 1.38 29.10 -28.06
N SER A 157 2.54 29.60 -27.59
CA SER A 157 2.87 31.04 -27.62
C SER A 157 3.36 31.57 -28.97
N LYS A 158 3.63 30.70 -29.96
CA LYS A 158 4.05 31.14 -31.30
C LYS A 158 2.87 31.77 -32.05
N PRO A 159 2.97 33.02 -32.54
CA PRO A 159 1.93 33.61 -33.38
C PRO A 159 1.79 32.81 -34.68
N PRO A 160 0.59 32.75 -35.30
CA PRO A 160 0.39 32.09 -36.58
C PRO A 160 1.33 32.74 -37.61
N SER A 161 2.14 31.92 -38.27
CA SER A 161 2.95 32.36 -39.41
C SER A 161 2.01 32.92 -40.47
N SER A 162 2.08 34.22 -40.72
CA SER A 162 1.31 34.87 -41.79
C SER A 162 1.74 34.29 -43.15
N PRO A 163 0.77 34.02 -44.05
CA PRO A 163 1.03 33.51 -45.39
C PRO A 163 1.75 34.50 -46.30
#